data_AF-A0A6A4WF85-F1
#
_entry.id   AF-A0A6A4WF85-F1
#
_cell.length_a   1.000
_cell.length_b   1.000
_cell.length_c   1.000
_cell.angle_alpha   90.00
_cell.angle_beta   90.00
_cell.angle_gamma   90.00
#
_symmetry.space_group_name_H-M   'P 1'
#
loop_
_entity.id
_entity.type
_entity.pdbx_description
1 polymer ?
#
loop_
_entity_poly.entity_id
_entity_poly.type
_entity_poly.pdbx_seq_one_letter_code
_entity_poly.pdbx_strand_id
1 'polypeptide(L)'
;MGQSPAKATPAPAASMNATLRQHMTLLEQQRLCLQANLTEPQPEGLHCPRVFDGISCWDPAPAGTTVTRPCPAYFQGFYEHNQMQKQCMPNGTWFFHGEHNRTWTNFSSCHIAPESSGHLLPDEHLTMINYSDNDLIKVR
;
A
#
# COMPACT_ATOMS: atom_id res chain seq x y z
N MET A 1 7.91 51.52 31.85
CA MET A 1 8.26 51.39 30.41
C MET A 1 9.37 50.36 30.30
N GLY A 2 9.19 49.36 29.44
CA GLY A 2 10.19 48.30 29.23
C GLY A 2 9.57 46.91 29.09
N GLN A 3 8.56 46.75 28.23
CA GLN A 3 8.17 45.43 27.73
C GLN A 3 9.16 45.05 26.62
N SER A 4 9.80 43.89 26.73
CA SER A 4 10.52 43.23 25.64
C SER A 4 10.66 41.73 25.93
N PRO A 5 10.74 40.88 24.89
CA PRO A 5 9.63 40.05 24.48
C PRO A 5 9.80 38.60 24.94
N ALA A 6 8.68 37.90 25.10
CA ALA A 6 8.67 36.45 25.28
C ALA A 6 9.35 35.79 24.07
N LYS A 7 10.45 35.07 24.35
CA LYS A 7 11.16 34.24 23.38
C LYS A 7 10.19 33.16 22.89
N ALA A 8 9.76 33.24 21.63
CA ALA A 8 8.91 32.24 21.02
C ALA A 8 9.60 30.87 21.07
N THR A 9 9.00 29.94 21.81
CA THR A 9 9.38 28.53 21.78
C THR A 9 9.07 27.99 20.38
N PRO A 10 10.00 27.26 19.72
CA PRO A 10 9.66 26.60 18.46
C PRO A 10 8.53 25.60 18.74
N ALA A 11 7.43 25.74 18.00
CA ALA A 11 6.31 24.82 18.08
C ALA A 11 6.80 23.39 17.78
N PRO A 12 6.41 22.38 18.57
CA PRO A 12 6.77 21.02 18.27
C PRO A 12 6.03 20.61 16.99
N ALA A 13 6.79 20.19 15.97
CA ALA A 13 6.29 19.48 14.79
C ALA A 13 5.77 18.06 15.14
N ALA A 14 5.10 17.92 16.29
CA ALA A 14 4.69 16.66 16.89
C ALA A 14 3.22 16.75 17.32
N SER A 15 2.31 16.66 16.34
CA SER A 15 0.95 16.13 16.55
C SER A 15 0.24 15.89 15.21
N MET A 16 0.84 15.08 14.34
CA MET A 16 0.06 14.38 13.32
C MET A 16 -0.13 12.97 13.85
N ASN A 17 -1.37 12.56 14.17
CA ASN A 17 -1.61 11.19 14.63
C ASN A 17 -1.19 10.19 13.52
N ALA A 18 -0.82 8.96 13.87
CA ALA A 18 -0.33 7.98 12.89
C ALA A 18 -1.36 7.71 11.78
N THR A 19 -2.64 7.78 12.12
CA THR A 19 -3.78 7.61 11.21
C THR A 19 -3.84 8.69 10.13
N LEU A 20 -3.67 9.95 10.49
CA LEU A 20 -3.65 11.07 9.56
C LEU A 20 -2.44 10.98 8.64
N ARG A 21 -1.28 10.57 9.15
CA ARG A 21 -0.10 10.34 8.29
C ARG A 21 -0.38 9.26 7.25
N GLN A 22 -0.91 8.10 7.69
CA GLN A 22 -1.28 7.02 6.77
C GLN A 22 -2.31 7.48 5.74
N HIS A 23 -3.37 8.17 6.18
CA HIS A 23 -4.42 8.66 5.30
C HIS A 23 -3.87 9.64 4.24
N MET A 24 -3.05 10.61 4.65
CA MET A 24 -2.41 11.55 3.73
C MET A 24 -1.47 10.84 2.75
N THR A 25 -0.73 9.82 3.19
CA THR A 25 0.12 9.01 2.29
C THR A 25 -0.72 8.26 1.26
N LEU A 26 -1.82 7.63 1.66
CA LEU A 26 -2.70 6.90 0.75
C LEU A 26 -3.34 7.81 -0.30
N LEU A 27 -3.81 8.99 0.13
CA LEU A 27 -4.37 9.99 -0.79
C LEU A 27 -3.33 10.45 -1.81
N GLU A 28 -2.09 10.70 -1.38
CA GLU A 28 -1.03 11.10 -2.30
C GLU A 28 -0.65 9.97 -3.26
N GLN A 29 -0.56 8.72 -2.78
CA GLN A 29 -0.34 7.55 -3.64
C GLN A 29 -1.45 7.39 -4.68
N GLN A 30 -2.71 7.55 -4.27
CA GLN A 30 -3.85 7.51 -5.18
C GLN A 30 -3.75 8.60 -6.24
N ARG A 31 -3.49 9.85 -5.82
CA ARG A 31 -3.37 11.00 -6.70
C ARG A 31 -2.26 10.80 -7.74
N LEU A 32 -1.08 10.36 -7.30
CA LEU A 32 0.05 10.07 -8.17
C LEU A 32 -0.27 8.94 -9.16
N CYS A 33 -0.94 7.88 -8.70
CA CYS A 33 -1.33 6.77 -9.55
C CYS A 33 -2.30 7.19 -10.66
N LEU A 34 -3.33 7.97 -10.29
CA LEU A 34 -4.31 8.51 -11.24
C LEU A 34 -3.63 9.43 -12.25
N GLN A 35 -2.71 10.28 -11.80
CA GLN A 35 -1.93 11.14 -12.68
C GLN A 35 -1.10 10.31 -13.66
N ALA A 36 -0.33 9.34 -13.17
CA ALA A 36 0.50 8.46 -14.00
C ALA A 36 -0.34 7.69 -15.02
N ASN A 37 -1.55 7.25 -14.66
CA ASN A 37 -2.46 6.56 -15.58
C ASN A 37 -2.89 7.44 -16.76
N LEU A 38 -2.88 8.77 -16.61
CA LEU A 38 -3.23 9.73 -17.65
C LEU A 38 -2.02 10.20 -18.46
N THR A 39 -0.85 10.28 -17.84
CA THR A 39 0.33 10.91 -18.45
C THR A 39 1.31 9.94 -19.07
N GLU A 40 1.34 8.69 -18.62
CA GLU A 40 2.32 7.71 -19.08
C GLU A 40 1.77 6.81 -20.20
N PRO A 41 2.62 6.41 -21.15
CA PRO A 41 2.22 5.53 -22.23
C PRO A 41 1.85 4.14 -21.69
N GLN A 42 0.83 3.52 -22.29
CA GLN A 42 0.53 2.12 -22.04
C GLN A 42 1.54 1.24 -22.78
N PRO A 43 2.01 0.13 -22.18
CA PRO A 43 2.93 -0.78 -22.85
C PRO A 43 2.26 -1.48 -24.04
N GLU A 44 3.06 -1.88 -25.01
CA GLU A 44 2.58 -2.70 -26.12
C GLU A 44 2.28 -4.14 -25.68
N GLY A 45 1.35 -4.80 -26.38
CA GLY A 45 0.95 -6.17 -26.10
C GLY A 45 -0.12 -6.31 -25.01
N LEU A 46 -0.48 -7.55 -24.69
CA LEU A 46 -1.51 -7.85 -23.68
C LEU A 46 -0.94 -7.64 -22.27
N HIS A 47 -1.55 -6.76 -21.50
CA HIS A 47 -1.11 -6.37 -20.17
C HIS A 47 -2.30 -6.10 -19.26
N CYS A 48 -2.07 -6.19 -17.95
CA CYS A 48 -2.98 -5.66 -16.96
C CYS A 48 -2.83 -4.15 -16.86
N PRO A 49 -3.94 -3.40 -16.71
CA PRO A 49 -3.91 -1.94 -16.69
C PRO A 49 -3.31 -1.42 -15.39
N ARG A 50 -2.79 -0.18 -15.41
CA ARG A 50 -2.41 0.52 -14.19
C ARG A 50 -3.61 0.62 -13.24
N VAL A 51 -3.40 0.33 -11.96
CA VAL A 51 -4.48 0.39 -10.96
C VAL A 51 -3.96 0.82 -9.59
N PHE A 52 -4.73 1.67 -8.92
CA PHE A 52 -4.58 1.88 -7.48
C PHE A 52 -5.51 0.89 -6.77
N ASP A 53 -4.94 -0.01 -5.96
CA ASP A 53 -5.71 -1.04 -5.24
C ASP A 53 -6.19 -0.60 -3.85
N GLY A 54 -6.07 0.70 -3.58
CA GLY A 54 -6.35 1.34 -2.29
C GLY A 54 -5.14 1.40 -1.36
N ILE A 55 -4.01 0.80 -1.73
CA ILE A 55 -2.76 0.78 -0.96
C ILE A 55 -1.61 1.29 -1.81
N SER A 56 -1.44 0.71 -3.00
CA SER A 56 -0.32 1.02 -3.86
C SER A 56 -0.75 1.15 -5.31
N CYS A 57 0.01 1.98 -6.03
CA CYS A 57 -0.12 2.05 -7.47
C CYS A 57 0.63 0.87 -8.09
N TRP A 58 -0.08 0.09 -8.90
CA TRP A 58 0.50 -0.97 -9.71
C TRP A 58 0.61 -0.46 -11.13
N ASP A 59 1.84 -0.47 -11.65
CA ASP A 59 2.13 -0.17 -13.04
C ASP A 59 1.55 -1.25 -13.97
N PRO A 60 1.36 -0.95 -15.27
CA PRO A 60 0.95 -1.95 -16.22
C PRO A 60 1.91 -3.16 -16.21
N ALA A 61 1.35 -4.36 -16.21
CA ALA A 61 2.13 -5.59 -16.10
C ALA A 61 1.82 -6.52 -17.28
N PRO A 62 2.81 -7.14 -17.94
CA PRO A 62 2.56 -8.08 -19.02
C PRO A 62 1.66 -9.26 -18.57
N ALA A 63 0.79 -9.73 -19.45
CA ALA A 63 -0.11 -10.84 -19.16
C ALA A 63 0.65 -12.12 -18.76
N GLY A 64 0.17 -12.80 -17.72
CA GLY A 64 0.79 -14.02 -17.19
C GLY A 64 1.99 -13.78 -16.26
N THR A 65 2.26 -12.53 -15.87
CA THR A 65 3.37 -12.20 -14.95
C THR A 65 2.90 -11.95 -13.52
N THR A 66 3.82 -12.07 -12.57
CA THR A 66 3.64 -11.60 -11.20
C THR A 66 4.61 -10.45 -10.96
N VAL A 67 4.07 -9.30 -10.57
CA VAL A 67 4.85 -8.09 -10.26
C VAL A 67 4.93 -7.91 -8.75
N THR A 68 6.03 -7.34 -8.28
CA THR A 68 6.28 -7.14 -6.85
C THR A 68 6.63 -5.69 -6.53
N ARG A 69 6.27 -5.26 -5.33
CA ARG A 69 6.60 -3.94 -4.78
C ARG A 69 7.02 -4.10 -3.32
N PRO A 70 7.91 -3.25 -2.79
CA PRO A 70 8.24 -3.25 -1.36
C PRO A 70 6.99 -3.11 -0.50
N CYS A 71 6.98 -3.75 0.66
CA CYS A 71 5.90 -3.61 1.61
C CYS A 71 5.82 -2.15 2.11
N PRO A 72 4.63 -1.53 2.10
CA PRO A 72 4.47 -0.13 2.47
C PRO A 72 4.81 0.14 3.95
N ALA A 73 5.77 1.04 4.20
CA ALA A 73 6.26 1.37 5.54
C ALA A 73 5.26 2.13 6.43
N TYR A 74 4.16 2.63 5.85
CA TYR A 74 3.14 3.40 6.58
C TYR A 74 2.11 2.53 7.31
N PHE A 75 2.19 1.20 7.19
CA PHE A 75 1.44 0.26 8.03
C PHE A 75 2.30 -0.23 9.20
N GLN A 76 1.74 -0.16 10.40
CA GLN A 76 2.41 -0.73 11.58
C GLN A 76 2.44 -2.26 11.47
N GLY A 77 3.60 -2.86 11.76
CA GLY A 77 3.79 -4.32 11.70
C GLY A 77 4.15 -4.87 10.32
N PHE A 78 4.31 -4.02 9.31
CA PHE A 78 4.88 -4.42 8.03
C PHE A 78 6.40 -4.31 8.07
N TYR A 79 7.07 -5.29 7.48
CA TYR A 79 8.50 -5.23 7.26
C TYR A 79 8.82 -4.77 5.84
N GLU A 80 9.28 -3.52 5.69
CA GLU A 80 9.51 -2.84 4.41
C GLU A 80 10.49 -3.53 3.46
N HIS A 81 11.40 -4.37 4.00
CA HIS A 81 12.33 -5.18 3.21
C HIS A 81 11.66 -6.34 2.47
N ASN A 82 10.43 -6.71 2.82
CA ASN A 82 9.66 -7.74 2.15
C ASN A 82 8.89 -7.14 0.98
N GLN A 83 8.25 -8.01 0.19
CA GLN A 83 7.57 -7.59 -1.03
C GLN A 83 6.13 -8.11 -1.09
N MET A 84 5.19 -7.19 -1.30
CA MET A 84 3.84 -7.53 -1.73
C MET A 84 3.84 -7.86 -3.22
N GLN A 85 2.89 -8.70 -3.64
CA GLN A 85 2.82 -9.20 -5.02
C GLN A 85 1.45 -9.03 -5.63
N LYS A 86 1.40 -8.76 -6.93
CA LYS A 86 0.16 -8.72 -7.70
C LYS A 86 0.32 -9.55 -8.96
N GLN A 87 -0.66 -10.42 -9.21
CA GLN A 87 -0.61 -11.32 -10.36
C GLN A 87 -1.44 -10.76 -11.50
N CYS A 88 -0.82 -10.62 -12.66
CA CYS A 88 -1.47 -10.34 -13.92
C CYS A 88 -1.79 -11.65 -14.64
N MET A 89 -3.07 -11.93 -14.86
CA MET A 89 -3.52 -13.17 -15.46
C MET A 89 -3.18 -13.21 -16.96
N PRO A 90 -3.09 -14.40 -17.59
CA PRO A 90 -2.80 -14.53 -19.01
C PRO A 90 -3.79 -13.84 -19.95
N ASN A 91 -4.99 -13.50 -19.47
CA ASN A 91 -6.00 -12.76 -20.22
C ASN A 91 -5.85 -11.22 -20.11
N GLY A 92 -4.79 -10.71 -19.46
CA GLY A 92 -4.58 -9.27 -19.26
C GLY A 92 -5.45 -8.65 -18.17
N THR A 93 -5.98 -9.45 -17.23
CA THR A 93 -6.74 -8.94 -16.09
C THR A 93 -6.00 -9.22 -14.78
N TRP A 94 -6.13 -8.32 -13.81
CA TRP A 94 -5.57 -8.57 -12.47
C TRP A 94 -6.28 -9.75 -11.81
N PHE A 95 -5.53 -10.57 -11.07
CA PHE A 95 -6.07 -11.69 -10.33
C PHE A 95 -7.26 -11.25 -9.46
N PHE A 96 -8.35 -11.99 -9.58
CA PHE A 96 -9.61 -11.72 -8.93
C PHE A 96 -9.84 -12.69 -7.79
N HIS A 97 -10.04 -12.16 -6.58
CA HIS A 97 -10.32 -12.98 -5.42
C HIS A 97 -11.83 -13.18 -5.24
N GLY A 98 -12.30 -14.38 -5.60
CA GLY A 98 -13.73 -14.71 -5.67
C GLY A 98 -14.51 -14.43 -4.39
N GLU A 99 -13.95 -14.75 -3.22
CA GLU A 99 -14.65 -14.58 -1.92
C GLU A 99 -14.88 -13.11 -1.53
N HIS A 100 -14.04 -12.22 -2.04
CA HIS A 100 -14.07 -10.80 -1.71
C HIS A 100 -14.55 -9.93 -2.87
N ASN A 101 -14.92 -10.56 -3.98
CA ASN A 101 -15.46 -9.93 -5.18
C ASN A 101 -14.63 -8.73 -5.67
N ARG A 102 -13.30 -8.80 -5.54
CA ARG A 102 -12.36 -7.72 -5.90
C ARG A 102 -11.04 -8.27 -6.42
N THR A 103 -10.30 -7.45 -7.16
CA THR A 103 -8.91 -7.77 -7.50
C THR A 103 -8.06 -7.73 -6.23
N TRP A 104 -7.03 -8.58 -6.18
CA TRP A 104 -6.29 -8.82 -4.94
C TRP A 104 -4.79 -8.58 -5.07
N THR A 105 -4.16 -8.30 -3.94
CA THR A 105 -2.72 -8.09 -3.79
C THR A 105 -2.28 -8.95 -2.60
N ASN A 106 -1.21 -9.72 -2.81
CA ASN A 106 -0.66 -10.62 -1.81
C ASN A 106 0.26 -9.86 -0.84
N PHE A 107 -0.14 -9.81 0.43
CA PHE A 107 0.65 -9.22 1.52
C PHE A 107 1.23 -10.25 2.49
N SER A 108 1.17 -11.55 2.19
CA SER A 108 1.56 -12.61 3.14
C SER A 108 2.99 -12.45 3.67
N SER A 109 3.91 -11.99 2.81
CA SER A 109 5.31 -11.75 3.18
C SER A 109 5.49 -10.54 4.10
N CYS A 110 4.60 -9.54 4.05
CA CYS A 110 4.80 -8.26 4.74
C CYS A 110 4.81 -8.40 6.27
N HIS A 111 4.27 -9.49 6.80
CA HIS A 111 4.22 -9.79 8.24
C HIS A 111 5.33 -10.73 8.72
N ILE A 112 6.15 -11.25 7.82
CA ILE A 112 7.19 -12.22 8.16
C ILE A 112 8.44 -11.46 8.56
N ALA A 113 8.85 -11.56 9.83
CA ALA A 113 10.11 -11.00 10.29
C ALA A 113 11.28 -11.70 9.57
N PRO A 114 12.38 -10.99 9.25
CA PRO A 114 13.53 -11.54 8.51
C PRO A 114 14.14 -12.80 9.16
N GLU A 115 14.01 -12.94 10.47
CA GLU A 115 14.59 -14.04 11.26
C GLU A 115 13.60 -15.20 11.51
N SER A 116 12.35 -15.08 11.06
CA SER A 116 11.24 -15.99 11.42
C SER A 116 10.91 -17.04 10.36
N SER A 117 11.84 -17.37 9.46
CA SER A 117 11.71 -18.35 8.36
C SER A 117 11.37 -19.80 8.79
N GLY A 118 10.99 -20.04 10.05
CA GLY A 118 10.70 -21.36 10.61
C GLY A 118 9.55 -21.42 11.65
N HIS A 119 8.76 -20.36 11.86
CA HIS A 119 7.55 -20.46 12.69
C HIS A 119 6.33 -19.98 11.89
N LEU A 120 5.70 -20.92 11.18
CA LEU A 120 4.43 -20.70 10.50
C LEU A 120 3.37 -20.34 11.54
N LEU A 121 2.91 -19.09 11.55
CA LEU A 121 1.61 -18.78 12.14
C LEU A 121 0.56 -19.42 11.24
N PRO A 122 -0.30 -20.31 11.76
CA PRO A 122 -1.46 -20.79 11.02
C PRO A 122 -2.52 -19.69 11.08
N ASP A 123 -2.66 -18.93 10.01
CA ASP A 123 -4.00 -18.47 9.63
C ASP A 123 -4.03 -18.18 8.13
N GLU A 124 -4.68 -19.10 7.42
CA GLU A 124 -5.02 -19.03 6.01
C GLU A 124 -6.22 -18.07 5.76
N HIS A 125 -6.30 -16.97 6.50
CA HIS A 125 -7.18 -15.87 6.13
C HIS A 125 -6.31 -14.80 5.51
N LEU A 126 -6.11 -14.96 4.20
CA LEU A 126 -5.84 -13.91 3.22
C LEU A 126 -5.76 -12.52 3.86
N THR A 127 -4.54 -11.99 3.99
CA THR A 127 -4.24 -10.69 4.59
C THR A 127 -4.92 -9.58 3.80
N MET A 128 -6.21 -9.41 4.08
CA MET A 128 -7.06 -8.41 3.49
C MET A 128 -6.92 -7.18 4.35
N ILE A 129 -6.38 -6.15 3.72
CA ILE A 129 -6.51 -4.79 4.19
C ILE A 129 -8.01 -4.43 4.15
N ASN A 130 -8.58 -4.22 5.35
CA ASN A 130 -9.94 -3.71 5.52
C ASN A 130 -9.90 -2.18 5.61
N TYR A 131 -10.62 -1.51 4.72
CA TYR A 131 -10.80 -0.07 4.74
C TYR A 131 -11.98 0.23 5.67
N SER A 132 -11.71 0.65 6.92
CA SER A 132 -12.77 1.09 7.84
C SER A 132 -12.82 2.62 7.88
N ASP A 133 -14.02 3.19 7.76
CA ASP A 133 -14.33 4.62 7.53
C ASP A 133 -13.93 5.61 8.66
N ASN A 134 -13.01 5.24 9.56
CA ASN A 134 -12.39 6.13 10.55
C ASN A 134 -11.23 5.48 11.34
N ASP A 135 -10.69 4.35 10.87
CA ASP A 135 -9.61 3.62 11.56
C ASP A 135 -8.39 3.45 10.65
N LEU A 136 -7.21 3.21 11.26
CA LEU A 136 -6.05 2.69 10.51
C LEU A 136 -6.53 1.48 9.70
N ILE A 137 -6.06 1.34 8.47
CA ILE A 137 -6.25 0.08 7.75
C ILE A 137 -5.63 -1.02 8.60
N LYS A 138 -6.45 -1.98 9.03
CA LYS A 138 -6.01 -3.16 9.76
C LYS A 138 -5.93 -4.30 8.76
N VAL A 139 -4.77 -4.96 8.74
CA VAL A 139 -4.66 -6.27 8.09
C VAL A 139 -5.30 -7.26 9.05
N ARG A 140 -6.35 -7.94 8.60
CA ARG A 140 -6.92 -9.07 9.34
C ARG A 140 -6.09 -10.32 9.06
#